data_AF-A0A4S2EER2-F1
#
_entry.id   AF-A0A4S2EER2-F1
#
_cell.length_a   1.000
_cell.length_b   1.000
_cell.length_c   1.000
_cell.angle_alpha   90.00
_cell.angle_beta   90.00
_cell.angle_gamma   90.00
#
_symmetry.space_group_name_H-M   'P 1'
#
loop_
_entity.id
_entity.type
_entity.pdbx_description
1 polymer ?
#
loop_
_entity_poly.entity_id
_entity_poly.type
_entity_poly.pdbx_seq_one_letter_code
_entity_poly.pdbx_strand_id
1 'polypeptide(L)'
;MGILSLISSLFSLYSFLIIAYCLLSWFPGAYQTQLGQLLIKVCQPYLRLFDFIPPIAGISFAPVVALIVLQFVEKGVFMLFYLF
;
A
#
# COMPACT_ATOMS: atom_id res chain seq x y z
N MET A 1 -13.75 -4.16 -21.40
CA MET A 1 -13.95 -3.39 -20.15
C MET A 1 -13.77 -4.21 -18.86
N GLY A 2 -13.62 -5.54 -18.90
CA GLY A 2 -13.56 -6.37 -17.67
C GLY A 2 -12.20 -6.41 -16.97
N ILE A 3 -11.14 -6.83 -17.65
CA ILE A 3 -9.86 -7.14 -16.97
C ILE A 3 -9.12 -5.90 -16.45
N LEU A 4 -9.05 -4.83 -17.24
CA LEU A 4 -8.38 -3.58 -16.84
C LEU A 4 -9.05 -2.91 -15.63
N SER A 5 -10.39 -2.95 -15.56
CA SER A 5 -11.13 -2.39 -14.43
C SER A 5 -10.95 -3.24 -13.17
N LEU A 6 -10.87 -4.56 -13.30
CA LEU A 6 -10.54 -5.47 -12.20
C LEU A 6 -9.14 -5.16 -11.65
N ILE A 7 -8.15 -5.03 -12.53
CA ILE A 7 -6.77 -4.70 -12.15
C ILE A 7 -6.73 -3.36 -11.40
N SER A 8 -7.34 -2.30 -11.94
CA SER A 8 -7.39 -1.00 -11.27
C SER A 8 -8.09 -1.07 -9.91
N SER A 9 -9.17 -1.84 -9.82
CA SER A 9 -9.89 -2.05 -8.55
C SER A 9 -9.02 -2.72 -7.49
N LEU A 10 -8.18 -3.68 -7.89
CA LEU A 10 -7.23 -4.34 -6.98
C LEU A 10 -6.12 -3.38 -6.50
N PHE A 11 -5.54 -2.58 -7.40
CA PHE A 11 -4.54 -1.56 -7.03
C PHE A 11 -5.14 -0.51 -6.09
N SER A 12 -6.35 -0.05 -6.36
CA SER A 12 -7.08 0.90 -5.52
C SER A 12 -7.41 0.32 -4.14
N LEU A 13 -7.91 -0.92 -4.09
CA LEU A 13 -8.17 -1.63 -2.84
C LEU A 13 -6.88 -1.76 -2.01
N TYR A 14 -5.78 -2.21 -2.62
CA TYR A 14 -4.52 -2.36 -1.91
C TYR A 14 -3.95 -1.02 -1.42
N SER A 15 -4.10 0.04 -2.22
CA SER A 15 -3.76 1.42 -1.80
C SER A 15 -4.55 1.82 -0.57
N PHE A 16 -5.85 1.54 -0.53
CA PHE A 16 -6.69 1.83 0.64
C PHE A 16 -6.26 1.03 1.87
N LEU A 17 -5.84 -0.23 1.72
CA LEU A 17 -5.31 -1.03 2.82
C LEU A 17 -4.01 -0.44 3.39
N ILE A 18 -3.10 0.05 2.54
CA ILE A 18 -1.86 0.71 2.97
C ILE A 18 -2.19 2.03 3.72
N ILE A 19 -3.16 2.80 3.21
CA ILE A 19 -3.62 4.02 3.89
C ILE A 19 -4.20 3.68 5.25
N ALA A 20 -5.09 2.68 5.34
CA ALA A 20 -5.65 2.21 6.60
C ALA A 20 -4.56 1.75 7.57
N TYR A 21 -3.59 0.97 7.09
CA TYR A 21 -2.42 0.55 7.88
C TYR A 21 -1.62 1.74 8.42
N CYS A 22 -1.42 2.77 7.60
CA CYS A 22 -0.74 4.00 8.02
C CYS A 22 -1.56 4.78 9.06
N LEU A 23 -2.87 4.89 8.87
CA LEU A 23 -3.76 5.56 9.83
C LEU A 23 -3.77 4.86 11.19
N LEU A 24 -3.68 3.52 11.23
CA LEU A 24 -3.56 2.78 12.49
C LEU A 24 -2.34 3.19 13.31
N SER A 25 -1.26 3.67 12.69
CA SER A 25 -0.08 4.16 13.43
C SER A 25 -0.37 5.38 14.30
N TRP A 26 -1.43 6.14 14.00
CA TRP A 26 -1.85 7.30 14.79
C TRP A 26 -2.69 6.95 16.00
N PHE A 27 -3.22 5.73 16.06
CA PHE A 27 -4.06 5.26 17.16
C PHE A 27 -3.28 4.31 18.07
N PRO A 28 -3.10 4.63 19.37
CA PRO A 28 -2.37 3.76 20.29
C PRO A 28 -3.08 2.41 20.44
N GLY A 29 -2.34 1.31 20.31
CA GLY A 29 -2.86 -0.05 20.43
C GLY A 29 -3.66 -0.57 19.22
N ALA A 30 -3.86 0.24 18.17
CA ALA A 30 -4.71 -0.16 17.05
C ALA A 30 -4.20 -1.36 16.26
N TYR A 31 -2.87 -1.55 16.21
CA TYR A 31 -2.23 -2.73 15.63
C TYR A 31 -2.52 -4.06 16.36
N GLN A 32 -2.94 -4.00 17.63
CA GLN A 32 -3.24 -5.20 18.44
C GLN A 32 -4.64 -5.76 18.14
N THR A 33 -5.50 -4.95 17.50
CA THR A 33 -6.84 -5.38 17.09
C THR A 33 -6.79 -6.44 15.99
N GLN A 34 -7.87 -7.21 15.82
CA GLN A 34 -7.96 -8.20 14.74
C GLN A 34 -7.77 -7.59 13.34
N LEU A 35 -8.33 -6.40 13.10
CA LEU A 35 -8.13 -5.64 11.86
C LEU A 35 -6.68 -5.17 11.71
N GLY A 36 -6.07 -4.67 12.79
CA GLY A 36 -4.66 -4.27 12.77
C GLY A 36 -3.73 -5.41 12.42
N GLN A 37 -3.93 -6.59 13.03
CA GLN A 37 -3.15 -7.79 12.73
C GLN A 37 -3.35 -8.28 11.28
N LEU A 38 -4.56 -8.16 10.73
CA LEU A 38 -4.83 -8.47 9.32
C LEU A 38 -4.06 -7.50 8.40
N LEU A 39 -4.15 -6.20 8.65
CA LEU A 39 -3.46 -5.19 7.86
C LEU A 39 -1.95 -5.35 7.93
N ILE A 40 -1.38 -5.70 9.09
CA ILE A 40 0.04 -6.07 9.22
C ILE A 40 0.36 -7.24 8.30
N LYS A 41 -0.38 -8.34 8.36
CA LYS A 41 -0.10 -9.53 7.52
C LYS A 41 -0.14 -9.23 6.02
N VAL A 42 -1.04 -8.34 5.59
CA VAL A 42 -1.24 -8.02 4.17
C VAL A 42 -0.30 -6.93 3.66
N CYS A 43 -0.04 -5.90 4.46
CA CYS A 43 0.73 -4.74 4.02
C CYS A 43 2.22 -4.87 4.34
N GLN A 44 2.59 -5.54 5.44
CA GLN A 44 3.98 -5.57 5.91
C GLN A 44 4.95 -6.21 4.91
N PRO A 45 4.65 -7.32 4.21
CA PRO A 45 5.57 -7.87 3.21
C PRO A 45 5.97 -6.86 2.12
N TYR A 46 5.03 -6.03 1.68
CA TYR A 46 5.29 -4.97 0.70
C TYR A 46 6.00 -3.77 1.34
N LEU A 47 5.51 -3.30 2.50
CA LEU A 47 6.08 -2.15 3.20
C LEU A 47 7.51 -2.39 3.68
N ARG A 48 7.89 -3.64 3.99
CA ARG A 48 9.26 -4.02 4.35
C ARG A 48 10.29 -3.70 3.26
N LEU A 49 9.87 -3.67 1.99
CA LEU A 49 10.74 -3.25 0.90
C LEU A 49 11.19 -1.79 1.06
N PHE A 50 10.46 -1.00 1.86
CA PHE A 50 10.69 0.42 2.10
C PHE A 50 11.22 0.72 3.52
N ASP A 51 11.57 -0.30 4.32
CA ASP A 51 12.10 -0.11 5.68
C ASP A 51 13.43 0.67 5.71
N PHE A 52 14.12 0.78 4.56
CA PHE A 52 15.32 1.60 4.41
C PHE A 52 15.03 3.11 4.45
N ILE A 53 13.76 3.52 4.32
CA ILE A 53 13.35 4.93 4.36
C ILE A 53 13.18 5.34 5.83
N PRO A 54 14.10 6.17 6.38
CA PRO A 54 14.01 6.55 7.77
C PRO A 54 12.73 7.38 8.02
N PRO A 55 12.14 7.29 9.22
CA PRO A 55 11.04 8.16 9.60
C PRO A 55 11.52 9.61 9.63
N ILE A 56 10.70 10.53 9.10
CA ILE A 56 10.98 11.97 9.08
C ILE A 56 10.06 12.62 10.11
N ALA A 57 10.63 13.39 11.04
CA ALA A 57 9.90 14.06 12.11
C ALA A 57 9.03 13.11 12.98
N GLY A 58 9.49 11.87 13.19
CA GLY A 58 8.76 10.87 13.97
C GLY A 58 7.59 10.19 13.23
N ILE A 59 7.39 10.51 11.94
CA ILE A 59 6.36 9.90 11.09
C ILE A 59 7.04 9.01 10.04
N SER A 60 6.55 7.78 9.88
CA SER A 60 7.03 6.85 8.86
C SER A 60 6.66 7.36 7.46
N PHE A 61 7.66 7.69 6.65
CA PHE A 61 7.46 8.06 5.24
C PHE A 61 7.36 6.85 4.30
N ALA A 62 7.75 5.67 4.77
CA ALA A 62 7.72 4.43 4.00
C ALA A 62 6.35 4.13 3.35
N PRO A 63 5.18 4.26 4.03
CA PRO A 63 3.88 4.02 3.40
C PRO A 63 3.57 4.99 2.26
N VAL A 64 3.98 6.25 2.38
CA VAL A 64 3.76 7.27 1.34
C VAL A 64 4.55 6.91 0.08
N VAL A 65 5.82 6.56 0.23
CA VAL A 65 6.67 6.15 -0.89
C VAL A 65 6.16 4.84 -1.50
N ALA A 66 5.71 3.91 -0.66
CA ALA A 66 5.11 2.66 -1.11
C ALA A 66 3.85 2.88 -1.96
N LEU A 67 3.00 3.85 -1.61
CA LEU A 67 1.83 4.24 -2.42
C LEU A 67 2.24 4.85 -3.76
N ILE A 68 3.26 5.72 -3.77
CA ILE A 68 3.78 6.32 -5.00
C ILE A 68 4.31 5.23 -5.94
N VAL A 69 5.11 4.30 -5.43
CA VAL A 69 5.62 3.18 -6.22
C VAL A 69 4.47 2.30 -6.74
N LEU A 70 3.46 2.05 -5.92
CA LEU A 70 2.29 1.26 -6.33
C LEU A 70 1.54 1.90 -7.50
N GLN A 71 1.39 3.23 -7.52
CA GLN A 71 0.80 3.96 -8.64
C GLN A 71 1.64 3.85 -9.93
N PHE A 72 2.96 3.89 -9.82
CA PHE A 72 3.83 3.67 -10.97
C PHE A 72 3.73 2.25 -11.50
N VAL A 73 3.62 1.25 -10.62
CA VAL A 73 3.39 -0.14 -11.00
C VAL A 73 2.05 -0.29 -11.73
N GLU A 74 0.96 0.29 -11.24
CA GLU A 74 -0.34 0.25 -11.92
C GLU A 74 -0.26 0.83 -13.34
N LYS A 75 0.35 2.01 -13.50
CA LYS A 75 0.56 2.64 -14.81
C LYS A 75 1.41 1.77 -15.74
N GLY A 76 2.46 1.16 -15.21
CA GLY A 76 3.32 0.24 -15.96
C GLY A 76 2.57 -1.01 -16.43
N VAL A 77 1.73 -1.59 -15.57
CA VAL A 77 0.87 -2.73 -15.93
C VAL A 77 -0.11 -2.36 -17.04
N PHE A 78 -0.75 -1.18 -16.97
CA PHE A 78 -1.62 -0.72 -18.06
C PHE A 78 -0.84 -0.50 -19.35
N MET A 79 0.33 0.14 -19.29
CA MET A 79 1.17 0.36 -20.47
C MET A 79 1.54 -0.97 -21.16
N LEU A 80 1.95 -1.98 -20.39
CA LEU A 80 2.24 -3.31 -20.93
C LEU A 80 1.00 -3.93 -21.57
N PHE A 81 -0.16 -3.84 -20.91
CA PHE A 81 -1.41 -4.37 -21.46
C PHE A 81 -1.85 -3.67 -22.76
N TYR A 82 -1.54 -2.39 -22.94
CA TYR A 82 -1.82 -1.68 -24.19
C TYR A 82 -0.81 -1.98 -25.32
N LEU A 83 0.39 -2.46 -24.96
CA LEU A 83 1.47 -2.73 -25.91
C LEU A 83 1.35 -4.12 -26.56
N PHE A 84 0.68 -5.07 -25.91
CA PHE A 84 0.40 -6.42 -26.41
C PHE A 84 -1.07 -6.59 -26.78
#